data_AF-A0AAW2WFB1-F1
#
_entry.id   AF-A0AAW2WFB1-F1
#
_cell.length_a   1.000
_cell.length_b   1.000
_cell.length_c   1.000
_cell.angle_alpha   90.00
_cell.angle_beta   90.00
_cell.angle_gamma   90.00
#
_symmetry.space_group_name_H-M   'P 1'
#
loop_
_entity.id
_entity.type
_entity.pdbx_description
1 polymer ?
#
loop_
_entity_poly.entity_id
_entity_poly.type
_entity_poly.pdbx_seq_one_letter_code
_entity_poly.pdbx_strand_id
1 'polypeptide(L)'
;MWVLTRDSARYETFAMRAALMWTVNDLPAYGMASGWSSAGVTVCPICMEGTRTFYLQNDRKACYFDCHRQFLPPDHPYRRNKKAFTKNRVERKVACPRLTGEQIRDWVEEFSPAVEVPLSLPDEYGIEHK
;
A
#
# COMPACT_ATOMS: atom_id res chain seq x y z
N MET A 1 -32.81 9.64 -5.07
CA MET A 1 -33.04 9.49 -3.62
C MET A 1 -31.83 10.08 -2.91
N TRP A 2 -32.03 11.02 -1.98
CA TRP A 2 -30.98 11.67 -1.18
C TRP A 2 -31.32 11.49 0.30
N VAL A 3 -30.30 11.47 1.15
CA VAL A 3 -30.44 11.37 2.61
C VAL A 3 -29.88 12.65 3.23
N LEU A 4 -30.62 13.25 4.18
CA LEU A 4 -30.09 14.37 4.96
C LEU A 4 -29.11 13.83 5.99
N THR A 5 -27.85 14.26 5.91
CA THR A 5 -26.76 13.83 6.78
C THR A 5 -26.18 15.03 7.51
N ARG A 6 -25.84 14.87 8.80
CA ARG A 6 -25.19 15.90 9.60
C ARG A 6 -23.67 15.70 9.58
N ASP A 7 -22.94 16.71 9.13
CA ASP A 7 -21.48 16.77 9.23
C ASP A 7 -21.08 16.92 10.70
N SER A 8 -20.22 16.03 11.22
CA SER A 8 -19.75 16.09 12.60
C SER A 8 -18.68 17.17 12.82
N ALA A 9 -17.92 17.54 11.80
CA ALA A 9 -16.87 18.54 11.90
C ALA A 9 -17.45 19.96 11.90
N ARG A 10 -18.43 20.21 11.03
CA ARG A 10 -19.07 21.53 10.87
C ARG A 10 -20.40 21.68 11.58
N TYR A 11 -20.98 20.60 12.09
CA TYR A 11 -22.32 20.55 12.69
C TYR A 11 -23.48 20.98 11.77
N GLU A 12 -23.25 21.03 10.45
CA GLU A 12 -24.21 21.42 9.42
C GLU A 12 -24.92 20.21 8.82
N THR A 13 -26.11 20.41 8.25
CA THR A 13 -26.86 19.36 7.56
C THR A 13 -26.77 19.56 6.05
N PHE A 14 -26.47 18.50 5.30
CA PHE A 14 -26.40 18.53 3.84
C PHE A 14 -27.13 17.33 3.22
N ALA A 15 -27.54 17.48 1.95
CA ALA A 15 -28.17 16.41 1.19
C ALA A 15 -27.10 15.49 0.58
N MET A 16 -26.85 14.36 1.23
CA MET A 16 -25.93 13.34 0.75
C MET A 16 -26.58 12.54 -0.38
N ARG A 17 -25.92 12.50 -1.54
CA ARG A 17 -26.36 11.71 -2.70
C ARG A 17 -25.77 10.31 -2.70
N ALA A 18 -24.51 10.18 -2.33
CA ALA A 18 -23.79 8.92 -2.19
C ALA A 18 -22.65 9.08 -1.17
N ALA A 19 -22.28 7.99 -0.51
CA ALA A 19 -21.08 7.90 0.32
C ALA A 19 -20.39 6.57 0.04
N LEU A 20 -19.07 6.61 -0.12
CA LEU A 20 -18.23 5.42 -0.23
C LEU A 20 -17.66 5.11 1.16
N MET A 21 -18.12 4.01 1.78
CA MET A 21 -17.64 3.63 3.12
C MET A 21 -16.35 2.80 3.06
N TRP A 22 -16.34 1.75 2.26
CA TRP A 22 -15.17 0.90 2.03
C TRP A 22 -15.25 0.20 0.67
N THR A 23 -14.09 -0.15 0.12
CA THR A 23 -13.96 -1.00 -1.07
C THR A 23 -13.20 -2.28 -0.70
N VAL A 24 -13.62 -3.42 -1.25
CA VAL A 24 -12.88 -4.68 -1.14
C VAL A 24 -12.12 -4.83 -2.45
N ASN A 25 -10.80 -4.64 -2.38
CA ASN A 25 -9.92 -4.68 -3.55
C ASN A 25 -8.95 -5.84 -3.40
N ASP A 26 -8.63 -6.51 -4.52
CA ASP A 26 -7.41 -7.29 -4.58
C ASP A 26 -6.18 -6.38 -4.62
N LEU A 27 -4.97 -6.95 -4.56
CA LEU A 27 -3.75 -6.15 -4.49
C LEU A 27 -3.54 -5.25 -5.74
N PRO A 28 -3.82 -5.72 -6.98
CA PRO A 28 -3.80 -4.86 -8.16
C PRO A 28 -4.81 -3.71 -8.12
N ALA A 29 -6.09 -3.99 -7.81
CA ALA A 29 -7.13 -2.96 -7.75
C ALA A 29 -6.86 -1.95 -6.63
N TYR A 30 -6.29 -2.39 -5.51
CA TYR A 30 -5.85 -1.50 -4.45
C TYR A 30 -4.83 -0.48 -4.96
N GLY A 31 -3.84 -0.92 -5.73
CA GLY A 31 -2.82 -0.01 -6.29
C GLY A 31 -3.44 1.06 -7.20
N MET A 32 -4.39 0.68 -8.05
CA MET A 32 -5.09 1.64 -8.91
C MET A 32 -5.96 2.61 -8.12
N ALA A 33 -6.70 2.13 -7.11
CA ALA A 33 -7.63 2.96 -6.34
C ALA A 33 -6.92 3.90 -5.35
N SER A 34 -5.78 3.48 -4.79
CA SER A 34 -5.03 4.24 -3.78
C SER A 34 -3.85 5.04 -4.35
N GLY A 35 -3.52 4.84 -5.63
CA GLY A 35 -2.26 5.34 -6.20
C GLY A 35 -1.01 4.64 -5.65
N TRP A 36 -1.17 3.57 -4.85
CA TRP A 36 -0.05 2.85 -4.28
C TRP A 36 0.65 1.97 -5.33
N SER A 37 1.97 1.97 -5.33
CA SER A 37 2.72 1.05 -6.20
C SER A 37 2.50 -0.40 -5.78
N SER A 38 1.72 -1.13 -6.56
CA SER A 38 1.53 -2.59 -6.42
C SER A 38 2.66 -3.39 -7.07
N ALA A 39 3.61 -2.72 -7.74
CA ALA A 39 4.80 -3.31 -8.34
C ALA A 39 6.07 -2.92 -7.58
N GLY A 40 7.10 -3.78 -7.64
CA GLY A 40 8.43 -3.48 -7.12
C GLY A 40 8.67 -3.94 -5.68
N VAL A 41 9.36 -3.11 -4.89
CA VAL A 41 9.94 -3.44 -3.58
C VAL A 41 9.07 -2.99 -2.40
N THR A 42 8.25 -1.95 -2.59
CA THR A 42 7.47 -1.30 -1.53
C THR A 42 5.98 -1.63 -1.61
N VAL A 43 5.65 -2.84 -2.10
CA VAL A 43 4.25 -3.23 -2.38
C VAL A 43 3.37 -3.30 -1.14
N CYS A 44 3.95 -3.55 0.05
CA CYS A 44 3.15 -3.65 1.27
C CYS A 44 2.80 -2.24 1.81
N PRO A 45 1.52 -1.82 1.80
CA PRO A 45 1.13 -0.50 2.28
C PRO A 45 1.29 -0.35 3.80
N ILE A 46 1.41 -1.46 4.53
CA ILE A 46 1.64 -1.46 5.98
C ILE A 46 3.11 -1.25 6.31
N CYS A 47 3.99 -1.94 5.57
CA CYS A 47 5.42 -1.87 5.85
C CYS A 47 6.11 -0.73 5.12
N MET A 48 5.53 -0.26 4.01
CA MET A 48 6.04 0.84 3.19
C MET A 48 7.52 0.62 2.86
N GLU A 49 8.39 1.58 3.19
CA GLU A 49 9.85 1.49 3.02
C GLU A 49 10.50 0.41 3.91
N GLY A 50 9.86 0.05 5.02
CA GLY A 50 10.27 -1.06 5.87
C GLY A 50 9.96 -2.44 5.29
N THR A 51 9.33 -2.51 4.11
CA THR A 51 9.07 -3.77 3.41
C THR A 51 10.38 -4.48 3.10
N ARG A 52 10.47 -5.75 3.49
CA ARG A 52 11.60 -6.59 3.09
C ARG A 52 11.31 -7.26 1.78
N THR A 53 12.20 -7.03 0.84
CA THR A 53 12.23 -7.72 -0.44
C THR A 53 13.68 -7.89 -0.85
N PHE A 54 13.89 -8.74 -1.85
CA PHE A 54 15.14 -8.84 -2.56
C PHE A 54 14.84 -9.17 -4.02
N TYR A 55 15.75 -8.81 -4.91
CA TYR A 55 15.63 -9.18 -6.31
C TYR A 55 16.22 -10.57 -6.54
N LEU A 56 15.50 -11.41 -7.28
CA LEU A 56 16.06 -12.66 -7.80
C LEU A 56 17.19 -12.32 -8.77
N GLN A 57 18.34 -12.98 -8.63
CA GLN A 57 19.55 -12.64 -9.39
C GLN A 57 19.34 -12.75 -10.91
N ASN A 58 18.61 -13.77 -11.35
CA ASN A 58 18.44 -14.09 -12.78
C ASN A 58 17.36 -13.22 -13.43
N ASP A 59 16.19 -13.14 -12.79
CA ASP A 59 15.01 -12.50 -13.39
C ASP A 59 14.85 -11.02 -13.01
N ARG A 60 15.64 -10.53 -12.03
CA ARG A 60 15.52 -9.19 -11.43
C ARG A 60 14.09 -8.86 -10.96
N LYS A 61 13.29 -9.89 -10.67
CA LYS A 61 11.95 -9.77 -10.08
C LYS A 61 12.06 -9.64 -8.57
N ALA A 62 11.24 -8.76 -7.99
CA ALA A 62 11.15 -8.64 -6.55
C ALA A 62 10.56 -9.93 -5.95
N CYS A 63 11.17 -10.43 -4.88
CA CYS A 63 10.77 -11.60 -4.15
C CYS A 63 10.54 -11.25 -2.68
N TYR A 64 9.48 -11.85 -2.13
CA TYR A 64 9.02 -11.66 -0.76
C TYR A 64 9.15 -12.94 0.07
N PHE A 65 9.81 -13.96 -0.48
CA PHE A 65 10.01 -15.24 0.19
C PHE A 65 10.73 -15.03 1.52
N ASP A 66 10.23 -15.66 2.59
CA ASP A 66 10.76 -15.58 3.96
C ASP A 66 10.73 -14.18 4.61
N CYS A 67 10.19 -13.15 3.95
CA CYS A 67 10.09 -11.79 4.49
C CYS A 67 8.95 -11.64 5.51
N HIS A 68 8.01 -12.59 5.55
CA HIS A 68 6.83 -12.56 6.42
C HIS A 68 7.07 -13.13 7.83
N ARG A 69 8.17 -13.86 8.08
CA ARG A 69 8.42 -14.46 9.41
C ARG A 69 8.58 -13.42 10.52
N GLN A 70 8.89 -12.18 10.17
CA GLN A 70 8.95 -11.06 11.12
C GLN A 70 7.60 -10.72 11.77
N PHE A 71 6.48 -11.20 11.22
CA PHE A 71 5.13 -11.01 11.78
C PHE A 71 4.73 -12.10 12.78
N LEU A 72 5.48 -13.20 12.87
CA LEU A 72 5.21 -14.27 13.86
C LEU A 72 5.61 -13.82 15.27
N PRO A 73 5.07 -14.40 16.35
CA PRO A 73 5.58 -14.16 17.70
C PRO A 73 7.10 -14.42 17.82
N PRO A 74 7.86 -13.68 18.63
CA PRO A 74 9.33 -13.80 18.74
C PRO A 74 9.85 -15.21 19.09
N ASP A 75 9.04 -15.97 19.82
CA ASP A 75 9.29 -17.34 20.27
C ASP A 75 8.78 -18.42 19.30
N HIS A 76 8.08 -18.02 18.23
CA HIS A 76 7.52 -18.97 17.26
C HIS A 76 8.60 -19.86 16.62
N PRO A 77 8.45 -21.20 16.60
CA PRO A 77 9.48 -22.13 16.11
C PRO A 77 9.98 -21.84 14.70
N TYR A 78 9.09 -21.40 13.80
CA TYR A 78 9.47 -21.03 12.43
C TYR A 78 10.46 -19.88 12.36
N ARG A 79 10.52 -18.97 13.34
CA ARG A 79 11.58 -17.94 13.40
C ARG A 79 12.97 -18.53 13.55
N ARG A 80 13.13 -19.76 14.05
CA ARG A 80 14.42 -20.45 14.21
C ARG A 80 14.64 -21.58 13.20
N ASN A 81 13.67 -21.86 12.34
CA ASN A 81 13.76 -22.93 11.35
C ASN A 81 14.71 -22.52 10.20
N LYS A 82 15.89 -23.17 10.17
CA LYS A 82 16.96 -22.93 9.18
C LYS A 82 16.86 -23.81 7.92
N LYS A 83 15.90 -24.74 7.87
CA LYS A 83 15.77 -25.76 6.82
C LYS A 83 14.59 -25.50 5.88
N ALA A 84 13.42 -25.13 6.42
CA ALA A 84 12.20 -24.95 5.62
C ALA A 84 12.10 -23.57 4.93
N PHE A 85 12.96 -22.62 5.31
CA PHE A 85 12.97 -21.25 4.81
C PHE A 85 14.33 -20.90 4.21
N THR A 86 14.72 -19.62 4.18
CA THR A 86 16.06 -19.22 3.74
C THR A 86 17.11 -20.01 4.53
N LYS A 87 17.96 -20.73 3.79
CA LYS A 87 18.96 -21.64 4.35
C LYS A 87 19.79 -20.93 5.41
N ASN A 88 19.94 -21.56 6.57
CA ASN A 88 20.76 -21.08 7.69
C ASN A 88 20.33 -19.72 8.27
N ARG A 89 19.12 -19.24 7.99
CA ARG A 89 18.63 -17.93 8.47
C ARG A 89 17.69 -18.06 9.67
N VAL A 90 17.99 -17.29 10.71
CA VAL A 90 17.11 -17.07 11.87
C VAL A 90 16.51 -15.67 11.76
N GLU A 91 15.19 -15.56 11.88
CA GLU A 91 14.50 -14.27 11.83
C GLU A 91 14.40 -13.69 13.24
N ARG A 92 15.16 -12.61 13.48
CA ARG A 92 15.23 -11.92 14.77
C ARG A 92 14.54 -10.57 14.78
N LYS A 93 14.23 -10.01 13.61
CA LYS A 93 13.61 -8.69 13.56
C LYS A 93 12.13 -8.76 13.92
N VAL A 94 11.63 -7.65 14.42
CA VAL A 94 10.22 -7.43 14.69
C VAL A 94 9.50 -6.95 13.43
N ALA A 95 8.18 -7.10 13.42
CA ALA A 95 7.33 -6.51 12.39
C ALA A 95 7.52 -4.98 12.36
N CYS A 96 7.40 -4.39 11.18
CA CYS A 96 7.30 -2.94 11.06
C CYS A 96 6.09 -2.47 11.89
N PRO A 97 6.24 -1.42 12.73
CA PRO A 97 5.11 -0.89 13.49
C PRO A 97 4.01 -0.43 12.53
N ARG A 98 2.76 -0.66 12.93
CA ARG A 98 1.61 -0.07 12.24
C ARG A 98 1.53 1.39 12.63
N LEU A 99 1.61 2.28 11.65
CA LEU A 99 1.43 3.71 11.86
C LEU A 99 -0.04 4.02 12.14
N THR A 100 -0.29 5.01 12.99
CA THR A 100 -1.63 5.59 13.18
C THR A 100 -1.98 6.51 12.02
N GLY A 101 -3.26 6.86 11.86
CA GLY A 101 -3.67 7.82 10.84
C GLY A 101 -3.00 9.19 10.98
N GLU A 102 -2.71 9.62 12.21
CA GLU A 102 -1.98 10.86 12.49
C GLU A 102 -0.53 10.76 12.02
N GLN A 103 0.17 9.68 12.38
CA GLN A 103 1.55 9.46 11.94
C GLN A 103 1.67 9.37 10.41
N ILE A 104 0.69 8.74 9.75
CA ILE A 104 0.65 8.68 8.28
C ILE A 104 0.45 10.08 7.70
N ARG A 105 -0.46 10.87 8.28
CA ARG A 105 -0.69 12.25 7.82
C ARG A 105 0.56 13.10 7.97
N ASP A 106 1.18 13.08 9.14
CA ASP A 106 2.42 13.83 9.42
C ASP A 106 3.53 13.42 8.44
N TRP A 107 3.68 12.12 8.18
CA TRP A 107 4.62 11.59 7.19
C TRP A 107 4.31 12.07 5.76
N VAL A 108 3.04 12.10 5.35
CA VAL A 108 2.63 12.59 4.02
C VAL A 108 2.87 14.09 3.86
N GLU A 109 2.67 14.87 4.91
CA GLU A 109 2.88 16.32 4.91
C GLU A 109 4.36 16.73 4.75
N GLU A 110 5.31 15.83 5.03
CA GLU A 110 6.74 16.04 4.76
C GLU A 110 7.06 16.05 3.25
N PHE A 111 6.23 15.41 2.43
CA PHE A 111 6.44 15.36 0.98
C PHE A 111 5.88 16.60 0.30
N SER A 112 6.61 17.11 -0.70
CA SER A 112 6.10 18.15 -1.59
C SER A 112 4.79 17.68 -2.24
N PRO A 113 3.79 18.56 -2.40
CA PRO A 113 2.60 18.25 -3.17
C PRO A 113 3.01 17.75 -4.56
N ALA A 114 2.34 16.70 -5.02
CA ALA A 114 2.50 16.27 -6.40
C ALA A 114 2.14 17.45 -7.31
N VAL A 115 3.10 17.92 -8.11
CA VAL A 115 2.80 18.83 -9.20
C VAL A 115 2.11 17.98 -10.26
N GLU A 116 0.80 18.16 -10.41
CA GLU A 116 0.10 17.65 -11.58
C GLU A 116 0.70 18.34 -12.80
N VAL A 117 1.66 17.67 -13.44
CA VAL A 117 2.05 18.03 -14.80
C VAL A 117 0.83 17.68 -15.65
N PRO A 118 0.21 18.63 -16.35
CA PRO A 118 -0.87 18.31 -17.26
C PRO A 118 -0.37 17.20 -18.18
N LEU A 119 -1.09 16.07 -18.20
CA LEU A 119 -0.88 15.06 -19.23
C LEU A 119 -1.04 15.78 -20.57
N SER A 120 0.09 16.07 -21.22
CA SER A 120 0.08 16.44 -22.63
C SER A 120 -0.38 15.19 -23.37
N LEU A 121 -1.69 15.06 -23.55
CA LEU A 121 -2.26 14.02 -24.38
C LEU A 121 -1.60 14.18 -25.76
N PRO A 122 -0.98 13.13 -26.32
CA PRO A 122 -0.51 13.17 -27.70
C PRO A 122 -1.66 13.57 -28.61
N ASP A 123 -1.37 14.28 -29.71
CA ASP A 123 -2.38 14.78 -30.66
C ASP A 123 -3.32 13.67 -31.19
N GLU A 124 -2.89 12.41 -31.10
CA GLU A 124 -3.60 11.22 -31.58
C GLU A 124 -4.47 10.53 -30.52
N TYR A 125 -4.49 11.01 -29.27
CA TYR A 125 -5.28 10.39 -28.21
C TYR A 125 -6.79 10.66 -28.41
N GLY A 126 -7.56 9.59 -28.62
CA GLY A 126 -9.02 9.68 -28.81
C GLY A 126 -9.47 9.82 -30.27
N ILE A 127 -8.58 9.62 -31.25
CA ILE A 127 -8.99 9.47 -32.64
C ILE A 127 -9.64 8.09 -32.81
N GLU A 128 -10.93 8.07 -33.16
CA GLU A 128 -11.61 6.84 -33.54
C GLU A 128 -11.05 6.33 -34.88
N HIS A 129 -10.45 5.14 -34.86
CA HIS A 129 -10.05 4.45 -36.08
C HIS A 129 -11.32 3.90 -36.77
N LYS A 130 -11.63 4.45 -37.96
CA LYS A 130 -12.69 3.95 -38.85
C LYS A 130 -12.31 2.65 -39.55
#